data_AF-A0A183DGR5-F1
#
_entry.id   AF-A0A183DGR5-F1
#
_cell.length_a   1.000
_cell.length_b   1.000
_cell.length_c   1.000
_cell.angle_alpha   90.00
_cell.angle_beta   90.00
_cell.angle_gamma   90.00
#
_symmetry.space_group_name_H-M   'P 1'
#
loop_
_entity.id
_entity.type
_entity.pdbx_description
1 polymer ?
#
loop_
_entity_poly.entity_id
_entity_poly.type
_entity_poly.pdbx_seq_one_letter_code
_entity_poly.pdbx_strand_id
1 'polypeptide(L)' 'MDRLRWDERRTDVVLEHLVKEGIAWIDNQSTDTVQYWIPSLFLQQYCHSSSSTSVSDSIASVAIY' A
#
# COMPACT_ATOMS: atom_id res chain seq x y z
N MET A 1 -6.18 -19.01 -7.78
CA MET A 1 -4.76 -18.68 -8.12
C MET A 1 -4.53 -18.54 -9.63
N ASP A 2 -5.60 -18.60 -10.42
CA ASP A 2 -5.51 -19.03 -11.83
C ASP A 2 -5.27 -17.91 -12.83
N ARG A 3 -5.37 -16.65 -12.38
CA ARG A 3 -5.15 -15.48 -13.27
C ARG A 3 -3.67 -15.19 -13.52
N LEU A 4 -2.78 -15.53 -12.59
CA LEU A 4 -1.34 -15.38 -12.76
C LEU A 4 -0.63 -16.70 -13.14
N ARG A 5 -1.33 -17.84 -13.06
CA ARG A 5 -0.77 -19.20 -13.27
C ARG A 5 0.49 -19.45 -12.44
N TRP A 6 0.52 -18.90 -11.22
CA TRP A 6 1.62 -19.15 -10.29
C TRP A 6 1.42 -20.47 -9.59
N ASP A 7 2.55 -21.13 -9.35
CA ASP A 7 2.60 -22.28 -8.45
C ASP A 7 2.27 -21.85 -7.01
N GLU A 8 1.69 -22.76 -6.24
CA GLU A 8 1.28 -22.52 -4.86
C GLU A 8 2.45 -22.06 -4.00
N ARG A 9 3.60 -22.76 -4.09
CA ARG A 9 4.81 -22.43 -3.32
C ARG A 9 5.30 -21.03 -3.63
N ARG A 10 5.26 -20.63 -4.91
CA ARG A 10 5.67 -19.28 -5.32
C ARG A 10 4.75 -18.23 -4.71
N THR A 11 3.46 -18.51 -4.65
CA THR A 11 2.48 -17.59 -4.09
C THR A 11 2.67 -17.44 -2.59
N ASP A 12 2.86 -18.54 -1.87
CA ASP A 12 3.09 -18.54 -0.42
C ASP A 12 4.33 -17.73 -0.03
N VAL A 13 5.44 -17.93 -0.75
CA VAL A 13 6.70 -17.19 -0.49
C VAL A 13 6.50 -15.69 -0.64
N VAL A 14 5.76 -15.25 -1.66
CA VAL A 14 5.52 -13.83 -1.89
C VAL A 14 4.59 -13.27 -0.82
N LEU A 15 3.50 -13.98 -0.50
CA LEU A 15 2.55 -13.55 0.54
C LEU A 15 3.23 -13.46 1.91
N GLU A 16 4.06 -14.43 2.27
CA GLU A 16 4.84 -14.42 3.51
C GLU A 16 5.79 -13.21 3.56
N HIS A 17 6.48 -12.93 2.46
CA HIS A 17 7.37 -11.78 2.39
C HIS A 17 6.61 -10.45 2.55
N LEU A 18 5.47 -10.29 1.87
CA LEU A 18 4.64 -9.08 2.01
C LEU A 18 4.17 -8.85 3.45
N VAL A 19 3.84 -9.92 4.17
CA VAL A 19 3.46 -9.83 5.58
C VAL A 19 4.67 -9.49 6.45
N LYS A 20 5.83 -10.11 6.22
CA LYS A 20 7.08 -9.83 6.97
C LYS A 20 7.53 -8.38 6.83
N GLU A 21 7.40 -7.80 5.64
CA GLU A 21 7.75 -6.40 5.36
C GLU A 21 6.67 -5.40 5.82
N GLY A 22 5.57 -5.88 6.41
CA GLY A 22 4.47 -5.02 6.88
C GLY A 22 3.63 -4.40 5.76
N ILE A 23 3.78 -4.89 4.52
CA ILE A 23 3.03 -4.41 3.35
C ILE A 23 1.62 -4.99 3.32
N ALA A 24 1.47 -6.24 3.76
CA ALA A 24 0.19 -6.95 3.77
C ALA A 24 -0.20 -7.41 5.18
N TRP A 25 -1.49 -7.47 5.43
CA TRP A 25 -2.09 -8.04 6.64
C TRP A 25 -2.89 -9.29 6.31
N ILE A 26 -2.87 -10.25 7.23
CA ILE A 26 -3.62 -11.50 7.11
C ILE A 26 -4.99 -11.32 7.77
N ASP A 27 -6.04 -11.76 7.08
CA ASP A 27 -7.40 -11.81 7.59
C ASP A 27 -7.94 -13.24 7.50
N ASN A 28 -8.13 -13.85 8.67
CA ASN A 28 -8.62 -15.23 8.84
C ASN A 28 -10.09 -15.28 9.27
N GLN A 29 -10.86 -14.19 9.12
CA GLN A 29 -12.26 -14.16 9.57
C GLN A 29 -13.22 -14.98 8.68
N SER A 30 -12.82 -15.31 7.44
CA SER A 30 -13.58 -16.20 6.57
C SER A 30 -13.32 -17.66 6.91
N THR A 31 -14.37 -18.48 6.92
CA THR A 31 -14.29 -19.93 7.16
C THR A 31 -13.64 -20.69 6.01
N ASP A 32 -13.64 -20.11 4.81
CA ASP A 32 -13.35 -20.85 3.58
C ASP A 32 -11.98 -20.49 2.99
N THR A 33 -11.50 -19.26 3.24
CA THR A 33 -10.25 -18.75 2.65
C THR A 33 -9.56 -17.72 3.53
N VAL A 34 -8.23 -17.78 3.60
CA VAL A 34 -7.41 -16.69 4.16
C VAL A 34 -7.32 -15.55 3.16
N GLN A 35 -7.53 -14.33 3.63
CA GLN A 35 -7.44 -13.11 2.81
C GLN A 35 -6.19 -12.31 3.18
N TYR A 36 -5.61 -11.64 2.18
CA TYR A 36 -4.44 -10.78 2.35
C TYR A 36 -4.79 -9.37 1.89
N TRP A 37 -4.69 -8.40 2.80
CA TRP A 37 -5.05 -7.01 2.56
C TRP A 37 -3.79 -6.15 2.45
N ILE A 38 -3.72 -5.28 1.45
CA ILE A 38 -2.63 -4.32 1.26
C ILE A 38 -3.16 -2.92 1.56
N PRO A 39 -2.83 -2.30 2.71
CA PRO A 39 -3.43 -1.03 3.14
C PRO A 39 -3.24 0.12 2.15
N SER A 40 -2.11 0.12 1.42
CA SER A 40 -1.80 1.18 0.45
C SER A 40 -2.77 1.24 -0.73
N LEU A 41 -3.47 0.14 -1.05
CA LEU A 41 -4.50 0.13 -2.10
C LEU A 41 -5.71 1.02 -1.76
N PHE A 42 -5.93 1.32 -0.48
CA PHE A 42 -7.06 2.13 -0.02
C PHE A 42 -6.72 3.63 0.14
N LEU A 43 -5.45 4.00 0.09
CA LEU A 43 -5.00 5.38 0.35
C LEU A 43 -5.31 6.36 -0.79
N GLN A 44 -5.48 5.86 -2.02
CA GLN A 44 -5.72 6.70 -3.20
C GLN A 44 -7.04 7.49 -3.12
N GLN A 45 -8.01 7.01 -2.34
CA GLN A 45 -9.30 7.69 -2.17
C GLN A 45 -9.25 8.84 -1.14
N TYR A 46 -8.28 8.84 -0.22
CA TYR A 46 -8.19 9.82 0.87
C TYR A 46 -7.27 11.02 0.56
N CYS A 47 -6.26 10.85 -0.29
CA CYS A 47 -5.34 11.96 -0.63
C CYS A 47 -5.98 13.08 -1.47
N HIS A 48 -7.12 12.84 -2.11
CA HIS A 48 -7.82 13.87 -2.90
C HIS A 48 -8.74 14.79 -2.06
N SER A 49 -9.05 14.41 -0.82
CA SER A 49 -9.95 15.19 0.05
C SER A 49 -9.23 16.10 1.04
N SER A 50 -7.89 16.04 1.11
CA SER A 50 -7.08 16.89 2.00
C SER A 50 -6.31 17.99 1.27
N SER A 51 -6.74 18.41 0.07
CA SER A 51 -6.27 19.67 -0.51
C SER A 51 -7.03 20.87 0.08
N SER A 52 -6.87 21.07 1.39
CA SER A 52 -7.19 22.34 2.05
C SER A 52 -5.99 22.73 2.90
N THR A 53 -5.13 23.57 2.29
CA THR A 53 -4.18 24.53 2.89
C THR A 53 -3.14 24.01 3.89
N SER A 54 -1.84 24.15 3.59
CA SER A 54 -0.94 25.06 4.34
C SER A 54 0.52 25.03 3.82
N VAL A 55 0.94 26.19 3.27
CA VAL A 55 2.24 26.86 3.25
C VAL A 55 3.57 26.07 3.14
N SER A 56 4.32 26.37 2.07
CA SER A 56 5.77 26.64 2.14
C SER A 56 6.24 27.39 0.90
N ASP A 57 5.85 28.66 0.78
CA ASP A 57 6.64 29.66 0.06
C ASP A 57 7.74 30.15 1.02
N SER A 58 8.96 29.59 0.94
CA SER A 58 10.18 30.19 1.51
C SER A 58 11.45 29.44 1.08
N ILE A 59 11.79 29.44 -0.22
CA ILE A 59 13.18 29.17 -0.64
C ILE A 59 13.63 29.89 -1.93
N ALA A 60 12.91 30.90 -2.41
CA ALA A 60 13.25 31.59 -3.67
C ALA A 60 13.59 33.08 -3.52
N SER A 61 14.29 33.48 -2.44
CA SER A 61 14.72 34.89 -2.28
C SER A 61 16.15 35.08 -1.77
N VAL A 62 17.01 34.07 -1.89
CA VAL A 62 18.47 34.21 -1.78
C VAL A 62 19.07 33.99 -3.17
N ALA A 63 19.02 35.06 -3.96
CA ALA A 63 19.64 35.33 -5.26
C ALA A 63 18.61 36.23 -5.96
N ILE A 64 18.70 37.55 -5.84
CA ILE A 64 19.40 38.42 -6.79
C ILE A 64 19.61 39.79 -6.10
N TYR A 65 20.82 40.34 -6.21
CA TYR A 65 21.09 41.77 -5.98
C TYR A 65 20.54 42.59 -7.14
#